data_AF-K8X3Y4-F1
#
_entry.id   AF-K8X3Y4-F1
#
_cell.length_a   1.000
_cell.length_b   1.000
_cell.length_c   1.000
_cell.angle_alpha   90.00
_cell.angle_beta   90.00
_cell.angle_gamma   90.00
#
_symmetry.space_group_name_H-M   'P 1'
#
loop_
_entity.id
_entity.type
_entity.pdbx_description
1 polymer ?
#
loop_
_entity_poly.entity_id
_entity_poly.type
_entity_poly.pdbx_seq_one_letter_code
_entity_poly.pdbx_strand_id
1 'polypeptide(L)' 'AMTQNPNLQKLSEAGVSVWLDDLSRDRIESGNLAELIATKSVVGVTTNPSIFQAALSKGHVYDAQVRELAER' A
#
# COMPACT_ATOMS: atom_id res chain seq x y z
N ALA A 1 -7.15 -12.81 -17.64
CA ALA A 1 -6.75 -11.40 -17.69
C ALA A 1 -7.06 -10.79 -16.33
N MET A 2 -6.21 -9.93 -15.78
CA MET A 2 -6.53 -9.23 -14.54
C MET A 2 -7.70 -8.28 -14.81
N THR A 3 -8.82 -8.47 -14.12
CA THR A 3 -10.05 -7.70 -14.33
C THR A 3 -10.08 -6.50 -13.40
N GLN A 4 -10.36 -5.33 -13.95
CA GLN A 4 -10.49 -4.09 -13.18
C GLN A 4 -11.74 -4.10 -12.30
N ASN A 5 -11.67 -3.49 -11.11
CA ASN A 5 -12.87 -3.29 -10.29
C ASN A 5 -13.82 -2.30 -10.98
N PRO A 6 -15.06 -2.70 -11.29
CA PRO A 6 -15.95 -1.88 -12.12
C PRO A 6 -16.42 -0.59 -11.45
N ASN A 7 -16.46 -0.54 -10.11
CA ASN A 7 -16.88 0.67 -9.39
C ASN A 7 -15.75 1.69 -9.30
N LEU A 8 -14.54 1.22 -9.00
CA LEU A 8 -13.34 2.07 -8.95
C LEU A 8 -12.99 2.59 -10.34
N GLN A 9 -13.17 1.75 -11.37
CA GLN A 9 -13.05 2.17 -12.76
C GLN A 9 -13.99 3.33 -13.10
N LYS A 10 -15.28 3.22 -12.76
CA LYS A 10 -16.25 4.29 -13.00
C LYS A 10 -15.89 5.61 -12.30
N LEU A 11 -15.36 5.54 -11.07
CA LEU A 11 -14.87 6.73 -10.37
C LEU A 11 -13.69 7.38 -11.12
N SER A 12 -12.72 6.58 -11.56
CA SER A 12 -11.59 7.08 -12.34
C SER A 12 -12.00 7.66 -13.69
N GLU A 13 -12.94 7.03 -14.40
CA GLU A 13 -13.51 7.54 -15.65
C GLU A 13 -14.29 8.85 -15.45
N ALA A 14 -14.87 9.07 -14.26
CA ALA A 14 -15.48 10.33 -13.87
C ALA A 14 -14.46 11.41 -13.43
N GLY A 15 -13.16 11.14 -13.52
CA GLY A 15 -12.10 12.07 -13.17
C GLY A 15 -11.67 12.04 -11.69
N VAL A 16 -12.13 11.07 -10.90
CA VAL A 16 -11.75 10.93 -9.48
C VAL A 16 -10.50 10.07 -9.35
N SER A 17 -9.46 10.61 -8.72
CA SER A 17 -8.24 9.86 -8.40
C SER A 17 -8.47 8.95 -7.18
N VAL A 18 -8.27 7.64 -7.33
CA VAL A 18 -8.40 6.67 -6.23
C VAL A 18 -7.05 6.49 -5.54
N TRP A 19 -6.99 6.79 -4.25
CA TRP A 19 -5.79 6.66 -3.43
C TRP A 19 -6.00 5.56 -2.39
N LEU A 20 -4.93 4.83 -2.08
CA LEU A 20 -4.90 3.85 -1.01
C LEU A 20 -4.40 4.51 0.28
N ASP A 21 -5.21 4.48 1.33
CA ASP A 21 -4.85 5.00 2.66
C ASP A 21 -4.16 3.96 3.54
N ASP A 22 -3.06 3.41 3.02
CA ASP A 22 -2.19 2.47 3.73
C ASP A 22 -0.91 2.23 2.92
N LEU A 23 0.22 2.05 3.62
CA LEU A 23 1.44 1.52 3.01
C LEU A 23 2.26 0.76 4.05
N SER A 24 2.56 -0.49 3.75
CA SER A 24 3.48 -1.33 4.51
C SER A 24 4.52 -1.95 3.58
N ARG A 25 5.66 -2.34 4.15
CA ARG A 25 6.73 -3.05 3.46
C ARG A 25 6.22 -4.39 2.92
N ASP A 26 5.45 -5.12 3.71
CA ASP A 26 4.80 -6.37 3.30
C ASP A 26 3.93 -6.19 2.04
N ARG A 27 3.12 -5.13 1.97
CA ARG A 27 2.29 -4.82 0.79
C ARG A 27 3.12 -4.60 -0.48
N ILE A 28 4.31 -4.02 -0.33
CA ILE A 28 5.24 -3.79 -1.45
C ILE A 28 5.90 -5.11 -1.86
N GLU A 29 6.52 -5.81 -0.91
CA GLU A 29 7.33 -7.01 -1.15
C GLU A 29 6.48 -8.21 -1.62
N SER A 30 5.23 -8.31 -1.15
CA SER A 30 4.27 -9.33 -1.61
C SER A 30 3.73 -9.09 -3.03
N GLY A 31 3.97 -7.91 -3.62
CA GLY A 31 3.37 -7.50 -4.89
C GLY A 31 1.92 -7.04 -4.78
N ASN A 32 1.33 -7.00 -3.59
CA ASN A 32 -0.06 -6.58 -3.42
C ASN A 32 -0.30 -5.13 -3.87
N LEU A 33 0.63 -4.20 -3.64
CA LEU A 33 0.48 -2.83 -4.15
C LEU A 33 0.39 -2.80 -5.69
N ALA A 34 1.22 -3.60 -6.37
CA ALA A 34 1.19 -3.69 -7.82
C ALA A 34 -0.14 -4.27 -8.33
N GLU A 35 -0.70 -5.26 -7.63
CA GLU A 35 -2.03 -5.79 -7.93
C GLU A 35 -3.12 -4.73 -7.76
N LEU A 36 -3.06 -3.91 -6.71
CA LEU A 36 -4.04 -2.84 -6.49
C LEU A 36 -3.98 -1.76 -7.57
N ILE A 37 -2.77 -1.40 -8.02
CA ILE A 37 -2.60 -0.50 -9.17
C ILE A 37 -3.24 -1.13 -10.42
N ALA A 38 -2.95 -2.39 -10.70
CA ALA A 38 -3.43 -3.08 -11.89
C ALA A 38 -4.95 -3.35 -11.89
N THR A 39 -5.57 -3.54 -10.72
CA THR A 39 -6.94 -4.09 -10.62
C THR A 39 -7.92 -3.27 -9.80
N LYS A 40 -7.48 -2.17 -9.18
CA LYS A 40 -8.33 -1.30 -8.35
C LYS A 40 -8.21 0.19 -8.67
N SER A 41 -7.65 0.56 -9.82
CA SER A 41 -7.43 1.95 -10.24
C SER A 41 -6.66 2.82 -9.23
N VAL A 42 -5.84 2.22 -8.36
CA VAL A 42 -5.04 2.97 -7.38
C VAL A 42 -3.95 3.75 -8.10
N VAL A 43 -3.90 5.07 -7.89
CA VAL A 43 -2.93 5.99 -8.52
C VAL A 43 -2.08 6.76 -7.51
N GLY A 44 -2.34 6.58 -6.22
CA GLY A 44 -1.61 7.22 -5.14
C GLY A 44 -1.73 6.44 -3.84
N VAL A 45 -0.83 6.72 -2.90
CA VAL A 45 -0.81 6.14 -1.55
C VAL A 45 -0.60 7.24 -0.52
N THR A 46 -1.20 7.09 0.65
CA THR A 46 -0.89 7.92 1.82
C THR A 46 -0.30 7.09 2.95
N THR A 47 0.56 7.74 3.71
CA THR A 47 0.99 7.26 5.02
C THR A 47 0.72 8.36 6.05
N ASN A 48 0.64 7.97 7.30
CA ASN A 48 0.62 8.88 8.44
C ASN A 48 1.24 8.15 9.65
N PRO A 49 1.53 8.84 10.77
CA PRO A 49 2.16 8.21 11.92
C PRO A 49 1.43 6.97 12.45
N SER A 50 0.09 6.98 12.48
CA SER A 50 -0.71 5.83 12.94
C SER A 50 -0.62 4.63 12.00
N ILE A 51 -0.63 4.86 10.68
CA ILE A 51 -0.41 3.81 9.67
C ILE A 51 0.98 3.21 9.84
N PHE A 52 2.01 4.04 9.97
CA PHE A 52 3.38 3.54 10.10
C PHE A 52 3.61 2.78 11.42
N GLN A 53 3.03 3.26 12.53
CA GLN A 53 3.04 2.53 13.80
C GLN A 53 2.36 1.17 13.65
N ALA A 54 1.20 1.09 12.99
CA ALA A 54 0.51 -0.17 12.76
C ALA A 54 1.32 -1.13 11.87
N ALA A 55 2.03 -0.61 10.86
CA ALA A 55 2.89 -1.39 9.99
C ALA A 55 4.12 -1.94 10.74
N LEU A 56 4.71 -1.16 11.65
CA LEU A 56 5.82 -1.60 12.51
C LEU A 56 5.39 -2.65 13.54
N SER A 57 4.20 -2.50 14.13
CA SER A 57 3.71 -3.42 15.16
C SER A 57 3.17 -4.75 14.61
N LYS A 58 3.00 -4.87 13.28
CA LYS A 58 2.44 -6.07 12.64
C LYS A 58 3.51 -6.83 11.88
N GLY A 59 3.69 -8.10 12.25
CA GLY A 59 4.66 -8.98 11.60
C GLY A 59 6.11 -8.64 11.94
N HIS A 60 7.05 -9.15 11.15
CA HIS A 60 8.49 -9.05 11.39
C HIS A 60 9.27 -8.39 10.24
N VAL A 61 8.56 -7.89 9.22
CA VAL A 61 9.18 -7.38 7.98
C VAL A 61 10.06 -6.15 8.21
N TYR A 62 9.89 -5.44 9.33
CA TYR A 62 10.70 -4.28 9.70
C TYR A 62 11.83 -4.61 10.69
N ASP A 63 11.87 -5.81 11.29
CA ASP A 63 12.75 -6.11 12.43
C ASP A 63 14.24 -6.01 12.11
N ALA A 64 14.63 -6.39 10.89
CA ALA A 64 16.02 -6.33 10.45
C ALA A 64 16.51 -4.87 10.37
N GLN A 65 15.73 -4.00 9.72
CA GLN A 65 16.04 -2.57 9.61
C GLN A 65 15.92 -1.87 10.98
N VAL A 66 14.91 -2.28 11.75
CA VAL A 66 14.83 -2.28 13.22
C VAL A 66 16.18 -2.19 13.93
N ARG A 67 16.79 -3.37 13.94
CA ARG A 67 18.04 -3.70 14.62
C ARG A 67 19.23 -2.94 14.05
N GLU A 68 19.34 -2.85 12.73
CA GLU A 68 20.41 -2.10 12.06
C GLU A 68 20.42 -0.64 12.52
N LEU A 69 19.25 0.01 12.57
CA LEU A 69 19.14 1.41 13.00
C LEU A 69 19.42 1.60 14.49
N ALA A 70 19.16 0.61 15.33
CA ALA A 70 19.46 0.66 16.76
C ALA A 70 20.96 0.47 17.08
N GLU A 71 21.72 -0.13 16.16
CA GLU A 71 23.17 -0.35 16.30
C GLU A 71 24.01 0.83 15.77
N ARG A 72 23.37 1.84 15.15
CA ARG A 72 24.02 3.05 14.61
C ARG A 72 24.14 4.16 15.64
#